data_AF-A0A2M9A5N3-F1
#
_entry.id   AF-A0A2M9A5N3-F1
#
_cell.length_a   1.000
_cell.length_b   1.000
_cell.length_c   1.000
_cell.angle_alpha   90.00
_cell.angle_beta   90.00
_cell.angle_gamma   90.00
#
_symmetry.space_group_name_H-M   'P 1'
#
loop_
_entity.id
_entity.type
_entity.pdbx_description
1 polymer ?
#
loop_
_entity_poly.entity_id
_entity_poly.type
_entity_poly.pdbx_seq_one_letter_code
_entity_poly.pdbx_strand_id
1 'polypeptide(L)'
;MNKSTLVACSFALMALVLIVACNESKPKTQMEASEKSAAISVITREAGSGTRDAFTELVGTIVKENGKKKDITTKEALTIDGTQGVMSTVAGNEYAIGYISLGSWNNTIKALSVDGVEPSKENVKAAKYPISRPFNIATKGEGNALVKNFIEFIMSADGQGIIEAKGYVGVSDGARFESKKMKGKIIIAGSSSVSPVMEKLKEAYMALNPDVEIEIQTNDSSSGMLAAKEGTCDIGMASRDLKASEKEVLTGLTIARDGIAVVVNNQNRLSNISLADLRGIYTGNIRFWNQVK
;
A
#
# COMPACT_ATOMS: atom_id res chain seq x y z
N MET A 1 -22.20 41.48 70.48
CA MET A 1 -22.24 41.04 69.06
C MET A 1 -23.59 40.35 68.85
N ASN A 2 -24.63 41.10 68.44
CA ASN A 2 -25.24 41.10 67.09
C ASN A 2 -25.71 39.71 66.62
N LYS A 3 -26.93 39.47 66.12
CA LYS A 3 -28.18 40.23 65.95
C LYS A 3 -29.25 39.20 65.50
N SER A 4 -30.45 39.32 66.07
CA SER A 4 -31.81 39.13 65.47
C SER A 4 -32.23 37.91 64.58
N THR A 5 -33.14 37.09 65.12
CA THR A 5 -34.59 36.90 64.77
C THR A 5 -35.13 36.29 63.44
N LEU A 6 -36.02 35.28 63.59
CA LEU A 6 -37.31 34.95 62.87
C LEU A 6 -37.25 34.54 61.36
N VAL A 7 -38.16 33.76 60.71
CA VAL A 7 -39.22 32.76 60.98
C VAL A 7 -39.81 32.31 59.61
N ALA A 8 -40.20 31.03 59.53
CA ALA A 8 -41.31 30.40 58.78
C ALA A 8 -41.54 30.45 57.24
N CYS A 9 -42.27 29.38 56.85
CA CYS A 9 -43.20 29.19 55.71
C CYS A 9 -42.58 28.89 54.34
N SER A 10 -43.17 28.12 53.43
CA SER A 10 -44.28 27.15 53.27
C SER A 10 -44.41 27.00 51.74
N PHE A 11 -44.89 25.87 51.18
CA PHE A 11 -45.51 25.65 49.84
C PHE A 11 -45.26 24.17 49.44
N ALA A 12 -46.20 23.22 49.44
CA ALA A 12 -47.50 23.05 48.75
C ALA A 12 -47.41 22.59 47.28
N LEU A 13 -47.78 21.31 47.07
CA LEU A 13 -48.69 20.70 46.08
C LEU A 13 -48.86 21.26 44.64
N MET A 14 -48.80 20.36 43.63
CA MET A 14 -49.60 20.25 42.36
C MET A 14 -48.73 19.60 41.26
N ALA A 15 -49.19 18.91 40.21
CA ALA A 15 -50.44 18.27 39.82
C ALA A 15 -50.12 17.42 38.57
N LEU A 16 -50.96 16.43 38.33
CA LEU A 16 -50.98 15.53 37.17
C LEU A 16 -51.23 16.31 35.86
N VAL A 17 -50.44 16.06 34.80
CA VAL A 17 -50.84 16.32 33.40
C VAL A 17 -50.48 15.10 32.55
N LEU A 18 -51.51 14.51 31.97
CA LEU A 18 -51.47 13.49 30.93
C LEU A 18 -51.01 14.13 29.61
N ILE A 19 -49.97 13.58 28.98
CA ILE A 19 -49.77 13.72 27.53
C ILE A 19 -49.57 12.31 26.97
N VAL A 20 -50.57 11.87 26.22
CA VAL A 20 -50.49 10.73 25.30
C VAL A 20 -49.49 11.11 24.20
N ALA A 21 -48.43 10.32 24.02
CA ALA A 21 -47.59 10.38 22.83
C ALA A 21 -47.52 8.97 22.23
N CYS A 22 -48.01 8.87 21.00
CA CYS A 22 -48.12 7.64 20.23
C CYS A 22 -46.79 6.91 20.08
N ASN A 23 -46.85 5.61 20.31
CA ASN A 23 -45.82 4.65 19.95
C ASN A 23 -45.81 4.48 18.42
N GLU A 24 -45.05 5.30 17.71
CA GLU A 24 -44.72 5.06 16.30
C GLU A 24 -43.41 4.26 16.22
N SER A 25 -43.56 2.97 15.93
CA SER A 25 -42.51 2.12 15.39
C SER A 25 -41.91 2.80 14.14
N LYS A 26 -40.66 3.26 14.23
CA LYS A 26 -39.93 3.76 13.06
C LYS A 26 -39.94 2.70 11.95
N PRO A 27 -40.33 3.03 10.71
CA PRO A 27 -40.33 2.07 9.61
C PRO A 27 -38.90 1.64 9.30
N LYS A 28 -38.68 0.33 9.12
CA LYS A 28 -37.42 -0.29 8.67
C LYS A 28 -36.84 0.29 7.36
N THR A 29 -37.61 1.10 6.64
CA THR A 29 -37.28 1.65 5.32
C THR A 29 -36.31 2.84 5.34
N GLN A 30 -36.13 3.55 6.46
CA GLN A 30 -35.16 4.68 6.53
C GLN A 30 -33.73 4.25 6.83
N MET A 31 -33.51 3.08 7.43
CA MET A 31 -32.16 2.54 7.68
C MET A 31 -31.54 1.95 6.40
N GLU A 32 -32.33 1.29 5.55
CA GLU A 32 -31.83 0.73 4.28
C GLU A 32 -31.49 1.80 3.21
N ALA A 33 -32.05 3.00 3.33
CA ALA A 33 -31.76 4.11 2.42
C ALA A 33 -30.44 4.83 2.73
N SER A 34 -29.91 4.69 3.95
CA SER A 34 -28.68 5.37 4.40
C SER A 34 -27.40 4.65 3.95
N GLU A 35 -27.41 3.32 3.82
CA GLU A 35 -26.23 2.55 3.40
C GLU A 35 -25.95 2.68 1.89
N LYS A 36 -26.97 3.02 1.09
CA LYS A 36 -26.84 3.19 -0.37
C LYS A 36 -26.21 4.51 -0.81
N SER A 37 -25.87 5.43 0.08
CA SER A 37 -25.14 6.67 -0.28
C SER A 37 -23.84 6.84 0.53
N ALA A 38 -23.18 5.73 0.87
CA ALA A 38 -21.91 5.81 1.55
C ALA A 38 -20.82 6.39 0.63
N ALA A 39 -20.26 7.53 1.03
CA ALA A 39 -19.16 8.17 0.33
C ALA A 39 -17.90 7.28 0.40
N ILE A 40 -17.17 7.20 -0.71
CA ILE A 40 -15.95 6.40 -0.80
C ILE A 40 -14.80 7.17 -0.14
N SER A 41 -14.15 6.55 0.83
CA SER A 41 -12.92 7.09 1.41
C SER A 41 -11.73 6.63 0.57
N VAL A 42 -11.31 7.46 -0.38
CA VAL A 42 -10.22 7.14 -1.29
C VAL A 42 -8.89 7.28 -0.56
N ILE A 43 -8.13 6.19 -0.47
CA ILE A 43 -6.80 6.17 0.11
C ILE A 43 -5.77 6.17 -1.02
N THR A 44 -4.84 7.12 -0.97
CA THR A 44 -3.70 7.21 -1.88
C THR A 44 -2.38 7.19 -1.11
N ARG A 45 -1.28 6.91 -1.81
CA ARG A 45 0.06 6.81 -1.23
C ARG A 45 0.81 8.15 -1.30
N GLU A 46 1.83 8.25 -0.46
CA GLU A 46 2.70 9.41 -0.33
C GLU A 46 3.39 9.81 -1.63
N ALA A 47 3.80 11.09 -1.72
CA ALA A 47 4.69 11.53 -2.78
C ALA A 47 6.02 10.75 -2.69
N GLY A 48 6.56 10.34 -3.84
CA GLY A 48 7.77 9.50 -3.89
C GLY A 48 7.50 7.99 -3.86
N SER A 49 6.28 7.58 -3.48
CA SER A 49 5.85 6.18 -3.48
C SER A 49 5.92 5.58 -4.89
N GLY A 50 6.76 4.56 -5.07
CA GLY A 50 6.75 3.78 -6.30
C GLY A 50 5.42 3.07 -6.53
N THR A 51 4.67 2.81 -5.46
CA THR A 51 3.35 2.20 -5.57
C THR A 51 2.32 3.14 -6.17
N ARG A 52 2.33 4.40 -5.74
CA ARG A 52 1.53 5.44 -6.38
C ARG A 52 1.93 5.64 -7.84
N ASP A 53 3.22 5.76 -8.11
CA ASP A 53 3.74 6.00 -9.46
C ASP A 53 3.26 4.90 -10.42
N ALA A 54 3.36 3.63 -10.03
CA ALA A 54 2.89 2.51 -10.85
C ALA A 54 1.36 2.47 -10.96
N PHE A 55 0.64 2.62 -9.84
CA PHE A 55 -0.82 2.55 -9.81
C PHE A 55 -1.46 3.64 -10.69
N THR A 56 -1.00 4.89 -10.55
CA THR A 56 -1.58 6.02 -11.28
C THR A 56 -1.34 5.93 -12.79
N GLU A 57 -0.19 5.41 -13.23
CA GLU A 57 0.07 5.14 -14.65
C GLU A 57 -0.83 4.01 -15.17
N LEU A 58 -0.92 2.89 -14.44
CA LEU A 58 -1.67 1.69 -14.87
C LEU A 58 -3.20 1.88 -14.86
N VAL A 59 -3.73 2.61 -13.87
CA VAL A 59 -5.15 3.01 -13.80
C VAL A 59 -5.43 4.23 -14.69
N GLY A 60 -4.37 4.90 -15.13
CA GLY A 60 -4.41 6.00 -16.09
C GLY A 60 -4.73 7.38 -15.48
N THR A 61 -4.65 7.55 -14.17
CA THR A 61 -4.84 8.87 -13.55
C THR A 61 -3.71 9.85 -13.88
N ILE A 62 -2.66 9.41 -14.57
CA ILE A 62 -1.70 10.29 -15.23
C ILE A 62 -2.23 10.73 -16.60
N VAL A 63 -2.44 12.04 -16.78
CA VAL A 63 -2.80 12.66 -18.07
C VAL A 63 -1.68 13.57 -18.57
N LYS A 64 -1.64 13.82 -19.88
CA LYS A 64 -0.75 14.82 -20.47
C LYS A 64 -1.49 16.14 -20.58
N GLU A 65 -0.99 17.17 -19.91
CA GLU A 65 -1.48 18.55 -20.01
C GLU A 65 -0.28 19.44 -20.37
N ASN A 66 -0.35 20.16 -21.49
CA ASN A 66 0.74 21.01 -21.99
C ASN A 66 2.10 20.28 -22.12
N GLY A 67 2.06 19.02 -22.59
CA GLY A 67 3.26 18.19 -22.76
C GLY A 67 3.86 17.64 -21.46
N LYS A 68 3.29 17.96 -20.29
CA LYS A 68 3.75 17.47 -18.99
C LYS A 68 2.78 16.41 -18.44
N LYS A 69 3.34 15.36 -17.83
CA LYS A 69 2.55 14.38 -17.07
C LYS A 69 1.97 15.06 -15.83
N LYS A 70 0.67 14.89 -15.59
CA LYS A 70 -0.06 15.40 -14.43
C LYS A 70 -0.87 14.26 -13.82
N ASP A 71 -0.67 14.03 -12.54
CA ASP A 71 -1.52 13.15 -11.73
C ASP A 71 -2.82 13.88 -11.40
N ILE A 72 -3.95 13.37 -11.89
CA ILE A 72 -5.30 13.89 -11.63
C ILE A 72 -6.04 13.07 -10.56
N THR A 73 -5.32 12.36 -9.70
CA THR A 73 -5.90 11.77 -8.49
C THR A 73 -6.64 12.84 -7.69
N THR A 74 -7.84 12.52 -7.20
CA THR A 74 -8.71 13.45 -6.48
C THR A 74 -7.99 14.05 -5.27
N LYS A 75 -8.17 15.36 -5.08
CA LYS A 75 -7.62 16.09 -3.92
C LYS A 75 -8.28 15.70 -2.61
N GLU A 76 -9.43 15.03 -2.67
CA GLU A 76 -10.16 14.50 -1.51
C GLU A 76 -9.55 13.17 -1.00
N ALA A 77 -8.61 12.57 -1.75
CA ALA A 77 -7.98 11.32 -1.34
C ALA A 77 -7.10 11.53 -0.10
N LEU A 78 -7.29 10.68 0.90
CA LEU A 78 -6.45 10.64 2.09
C LEU A 78 -5.09 10.05 1.73
N THR A 79 -4.03 10.83 1.92
CA THR A 79 -2.66 10.38 1.69
C THR A 79 -2.15 9.63 2.91
N ILE A 80 -1.69 8.41 2.71
CA ILE A 80 -1.17 7.53 3.75
C ILE A 80 0.21 7.00 3.35
N ASP A 81 1.14 7.06 4.29
CA ASP A 81 2.52 6.65 4.10
C ASP A 81 2.67 5.13 4.22
N GLY A 82 3.33 4.53 3.23
CA GLY A 82 3.77 3.14 3.30
C GLY A 82 2.66 2.10 3.14
N THR A 83 3.07 0.86 2.90
CA THR A 83 2.15 -0.27 2.70
C THR A 83 1.32 -0.57 3.97
N GLN A 84 1.96 -0.62 5.14
CA GLN A 84 1.29 -0.95 6.40
C GLN A 84 0.31 0.12 6.87
N GLY A 85 0.61 1.40 6.59
CA GLY A 85 -0.30 2.50 6.85
C GLY A 85 -1.61 2.30 6.09
N VAL A 86 -1.54 2.06 4.78
CA VAL A 86 -2.74 1.84 3.94
C VAL A 86 -3.54 0.63 4.44
N MET A 87 -2.87 -0.49 4.74
CA MET A 87 -3.56 -1.68 5.28
C MET A 87 -4.33 -1.37 6.56
N SER A 88 -3.70 -0.66 7.50
CA SER A 88 -4.32 -0.29 8.78
C SER A 88 -5.49 0.68 8.58
N THR A 89 -5.33 1.69 7.72
CA THR A 89 -6.39 2.65 7.41
C THR A 89 -7.60 1.98 6.76
N VAL A 90 -7.38 1.06 5.82
CA VAL A 90 -8.46 0.32 5.14
C VAL A 90 -9.15 -0.66 6.10
N ALA A 91 -8.39 -1.35 6.96
CA ALA A 91 -8.96 -2.24 7.97
C ALA A 91 -9.86 -1.50 8.98
N GLY A 92 -9.55 -0.24 9.30
CA GLY A 92 -10.32 0.59 10.23
C GLY A 92 -11.48 1.38 9.62
N ASN A 93 -11.69 1.35 8.31
CA ASN A 93 -12.70 2.17 7.63
C ASN A 93 -13.49 1.34 6.60
N GLU A 94 -14.75 1.04 6.92
CA GLU A 94 -15.67 0.22 6.11
C GLU A 94 -15.91 0.76 4.70
N TYR A 95 -15.71 2.06 4.50
CA TYR A 95 -15.92 2.75 3.22
C TYR A 95 -14.62 3.06 2.48
N ALA A 96 -13.47 2.61 2.99
CA ALA A 96 -12.18 2.88 2.37
C ALA A 96 -11.88 1.96 1.19
N ILE A 97 -11.18 2.54 0.21
CA ILE A 97 -10.51 1.83 -0.88
C ILE A 97 -9.08 2.32 -0.98
N GLY A 98 -8.14 1.39 -1.03
CA GLY A 98 -6.71 1.67 -1.17
C GLY A 98 -6.05 0.72 -2.16
N TYR A 99 -4.75 0.86 -2.31
CA TYR A 99 -3.94 -0.05 -3.11
C TYR A 99 -2.61 -0.35 -2.42
N ILE A 100 -2.18 -1.61 -2.48
CA ILE A 100 -0.95 -2.10 -1.84
C ILE A 100 -0.21 -3.10 -2.75
N SER A 101 1.03 -3.43 -2.37
CA SER A 101 1.74 -4.60 -2.90
C SER A 101 0.94 -5.88 -2.66
N LEU A 102 0.72 -6.69 -3.70
CA LEU A 102 -0.01 -7.94 -3.57
C LEU A 102 0.71 -8.90 -2.63
N GLY A 103 2.04 -9.01 -2.70
CA GLY A 103 2.80 -9.85 -1.77
C GLY A 103 2.76 -9.40 -0.30
N SER A 104 2.17 -8.24 0.00
CA SER A 104 1.91 -7.78 1.38
C SER A 104 0.46 -7.98 1.83
N TRP A 105 -0.44 -8.37 0.93
CA TRP A 105 -1.84 -8.59 1.26
C TRP A 105 -2.00 -9.75 2.27
N ASN A 106 -2.91 -9.58 3.21
CA ASN A 106 -3.32 -10.59 4.19
C ASN A 106 -4.80 -10.42 4.53
N ASN A 107 -5.33 -11.28 5.42
CA ASN A 107 -6.75 -11.36 5.73
C ASN A 107 -7.33 -10.21 6.59
N THR A 108 -6.55 -9.21 6.99
CA THR A 108 -7.08 -8.04 7.73
C THR A 108 -7.90 -7.12 6.84
N ILE A 109 -7.74 -7.23 5.52
CA ILE A 109 -8.44 -6.49 4.47
C ILE A 109 -8.74 -7.41 3.30
N LYS A 110 -9.68 -7.00 2.44
CA LYS A 110 -10.08 -7.78 1.27
C LYS A 110 -9.48 -7.19 0.00
N ALA A 111 -8.83 -8.02 -0.81
CA ALA A 111 -8.43 -7.64 -2.16
C ALA A 111 -9.57 -7.88 -3.16
N LEU A 112 -9.83 -6.91 -4.04
CA LEU A 112 -10.80 -7.02 -5.13
C LEU A 112 -10.15 -7.64 -6.36
N SER A 113 -10.92 -8.43 -7.10
CA SER A 113 -10.59 -8.72 -8.51
C SER A 113 -10.64 -7.43 -9.33
N VAL A 114 -9.78 -7.33 -10.35
CA VAL A 114 -9.78 -6.20 -11.28
C VAL A 114 -10.11 -6.71 -12.67
N ASP A 115 -11.17 -6.17 -13.27
CA ASP A 115 -11.74 -6.64 -14.54
C ASP A 115 -12.02 -8.16 -14.54
N GLY A 116 -12.51 -8.69 -13.41
CA GLY A 116 -12.83 -10.11 -13.23
C GLY A 116 -11.61 -11.01 -12.99
N VAL A 117 -10.39 -10.46 -12.94
CA VAL A 117 -9.17 -11.23 -12.71
C VAL A 117 -8.76 -11.12 -11.24
N GLU A 118 -8.64 -12.27 -10.57
CA GLU A 118 -8.21 -12.33 -9.19
C GLU A 118 -6.75 -11.87 -9.01
N PRO A 119 -6.43 -11.14 -7.94
CA PRO A 119 -5.07 -10.72 -7.63
C PRO A 119 -4.25 -11.90 -7.09
N SER A 120 -3.54 -12.59 -7.96
CA SER A 120 -2.69 -13.73 -7.60
C SER A 120 -1.34 -13.72 -8.33
N LYS A 121 -0.35 -14.40 -7.75
CA LYS A 121 0.97 -14.61 -8.38
C LYS A 121 0.81 -15.26 -9.76
N GLU A 122 -0.09 -16.22 -9.86
CA GLU A 122 -0.35 -17.00 -11.07
C GLU A 122 -0.92 -16.10 -12.18
N ASN A 123 -1.87 -15.22 -11.84
CA ASN A 123 -2.44 -14.28 -12.82
C ASN A 123 -1.46 -13.17 -13.20
N VAL A 124 -0.58 -12.72 -12.28
CA VAL A 124 0.52 -11.80 -12.60
C VAL A 124 1.53 -12.47 -13.54
N LYS A 125 1.93 -13.71 -13.25
CA LYS A 125 2.88 -14.49 -14.07
C LYS A 125 2.34 -14.76 -15.47
N ALA A 126 1.03 -15.04 -15.58
CA ALA A 126 0.34 -15.24 -16.85
C ALA A 126 0.01 -13.92 -17.59
N ALA A 127 0.41 -12.76 -17.06
CA ALA A 127 0.09 -11.42 -17.58
C ALA A 127 -1.42 -11.18 -17.76
N LYS A 128 -2.26 -11.86 -16.98
CA LYS A 128 -3.72 -11.69 -16.96
C LYS A 128 -4.16 -10.60 -16.00
N TYR A 129 -3.46 -10.44 -14.87
CA TYR A 129 -3.80 -9.42 -13.88
C TYR A 129 -3.34 -8.04 -14.36
N PRO A 130 -4.25 -7.04 -14.47
CA PRO A 130 -3.99 -5.84 -15.28
C PRO A 130 -3.03 -4.84 -14.62
N ILE A 131 -2.93 -4.86 -13.28
CA ILE A 131 -2.13 -3.89 -12.53
C ILE A 131 -0.94 -4.60 -11.86
N SER A 132 0.16 -4.73 -12.60
CA SER A 132 1.42 -5.29 -12.10
C SER A 132 2.61 -4.43 -12.48
N ARG A 133 3.72 -4.58 -11.75
CA ARG A 133 4.90 -3.72 -11.87
C ARG A 133 6.19 -4.47 -11.53
N PRO A 134 7.36 -3.96 -11.94
CA PRO A 134 8.63 -4.52 -11.50
C PRO A 134 8.97 -4.07 -10.07
N PHE A 135 9.61 -4.95 -9.33
CA PHE A 135 10.43 -4.61 -8.17
C PHE A 135 11.88 -4.54 -8.61
N ASN A 136 12.44 -3.34 -8.46
CA ASN A 136 13.81 -3.03 -8.84
C ASN A 136 14.65 -2.77 -7.59
N ILE A 137 15.89 -3.22 -7.65
CA ILE A 137 16.97 -2.69 -6.83
C ILE A 137 17.90 -1.86 -7.71
N ALA A 138 18.67 -0.96 -7.13
CA ALA A 138 19.61 -0.15 -7.86
C ALA A 138 20.86 0.15 -7.04
N THR A 139 22.02 0.16 -7.70
CA THR A 139 23.30 0.50 -7.11
C THR A 139 23.94 1.65 -7.86
N LYS A 140 24.80 2.41 -7.18
CA LYS A 140 25.70 3.35 -7.86
C LYS A 140 26.82 2.56 -8.55
N GLY A 141 26.92 2.69 -9.87
CA GLY A 141 27.77 1.79 -10.67
C GLY A 141 27.35 0.33 -10.47
N GLU A 142 28.33 -0.58 -10.34
CA GLU A 142 28.08 -2.01 -10.14
C GLU A 142 28.04 -2.45 -8.65
N GLY A 143 28.22 -1.52 -7.71
CA GLY A 143 28.39 -1.83 -6.29
C GLY A 143 29.74 -2.46 -5.93
N ASN A 144 30.01 -2.59 -4.62
CA ASN A 144 31.22 -3.26 -4.11
C ASN A 144 31.08 -4.81 -4.19
N ALA A 145 32.16 -5.55 -3.90
CA ALA A 145 32.16 -7.01 -4.01
C ALA A 145 31.09 -7.70 -3.14
N LEU A 146 30.83 -7.18 -1.94
CA LEU A 146 29.79 -7.72 -1.04
C LEU A 146 28.38 -7.47 -1.60
N VAL A 147 28.11 -6.27 -2.12
CA VAL A 147 26.84 -5.92 -2.78
C VAL A 147 26.62 -6.80 -4.01
N LYS A 148 27.63 -6.98 -4.85
CA LYS A 148 27.56 -7.87 -6.02
C LYS A 148 27.23 -9.31 -5.64
N ASN A 149 27.84 -9.83 -4.57
CA ASN A 149 27.56 -11.19 -4.11
C ASN A 149 26.15 -11.34 -3.49
N PHE A 150 25.64 -10.29 -2.84
CA PHE A 150 24.25 -10.29 -2.40
C PHE A 150 23.26 -10.23 -3.58
N ILE A 151 23.56 -9.44 -4.62
CA ILE A 151 22.77 -9.42 -5.86
C ILE A 151 22.82 -10.79 -6.56
N GLU A 152 23.98 -11.43 -6.63
CA GLU A 152 24.15 -12.80 -7.14
C GLU A 152 23.25 -13.79 -6.36
N PHE A 153 23.19 -13.68 -5.02
CA PHE A 153 22.25 -14.47 -4.22
C PHE A 153 20.79 -14.17 -4.56
N ILE A 154 20.38 -12.90 -4.65
CA ILE A 154 18.99 -12.53 -5.00
C ILE A 154 18.58 -13.14 -6.34
N MET A 155 19.50 -13.19 -7.31
CA MET A 155 19.25 -13.70 -8.66
C MET A 155 19.42 -15.22 -8.81
N SER A 156 19.97 -15.90 -7.80
CA SER A 156 20.12 -17.35 -7.74
C SER A 156 18.79 -18.09 -7.61
N ALA A 157 18.78 -19.41 -7.85
CA ALA A 157 17.60 -20.25 -7.57
C ALA A 157 17.11 -20.13 -6.12
N ASP A 158 18.02 -19.98 -5.15
CA ASP A 158 17.66 -19.90 -3.73
C ASP A 158 16.97 -18.55 -3.42
N GLY A 159 17.51 -17.45 -3.94
CA GLY A 159 16.92 -16.12 -3.81
C GLY A 159 15.56 -16.02 -4.53
N GLN A 160 15.48 -16.51 -5.76
CA GLN A 160 14.24 -16.51 -6.53
C GLN A 160 13.17 -17.43 -5.93
N GLY A 161 13.58 -18.55 -5.32
CA GLY A 161 12.68 -19.41 -4.55
C GLY A 161 12.04 -18.68 -3.35
N ILE A 162 12.80 -17.84 -2.64
CA ILE A 162 12.27 -17.00 -1.55
C ILE A 162 11.26 -15.98 -2.10
N ILE A 163 11.56 -15.36 -3.23
CA ILE A 163 10.68 -14.39 -3.90
C ILE A 163 9.35 -15.05 -4.28
N GLU A 164 9.37 -16.21 -4.91
CA GLU A 164 8.16 -16.93 -5.30
C GLU A 164 7.35 -17.45 -4.12
N ALA A 165 8.02 -17.85 -3.03
CA ALA A 165 7.38 -18.28 -1.78
C ALA A 165 6.67 -17.14 -1.05
N LYS A 166 7.07 -15.89 -1.30
CA LYS A 166 6.37 -14.69 -0.80
C LYS A 166 5.25 -14.18 -1.71
N GLY A 167 4.90 -14.92 -2.76
CA GLY A 167 3.77 -14.59 -3.64
C GLY A 167 4.12 -13.60 -4.75
N TYR A 168 5.41 -13.29 -4.95
CA TYR A 168 5.88 -12.50 -6.08
C TYR A 168 6.22 -13.40 -7.26
N VAL A 169 6.30 -12.82 -8.45
CA VAL A 169 6.75 -13.54 -9.65
C VAL A 169 8.26 -13.39 -9.79
N GLY A 170 8.97 -14.52 -9.76
CA GLY A 170 10.42 -14.57 -10.01
C GLY A 170 10.77 -14.16 -11.44
N VAL A 171 12.02 -13.73 -11.63
CA VAL A 171 12.54 -13.19 -12.90
C VAL A 171 13.81 -13.89 -13.36
N SER A 172 14.28 -14.89 -12.63
CA SER A 172 15.47 -15.68 -12.92
C SER A 172 15.27 -17.12 -12.46
N ASP A 173 15.90 -18.06 -13.15
CA ASP A 173 16.01 -19.49 -12.84
C ASP A 173 17.49 -19.93 -12.69
N GLY A 174 18.35 -18.99 -12.28
CA GLY A 174 19.80 -19.17 -12.17
C GLY A 174 20.24 -20.32 -11.26
N ALA A 175 21.55 -20.59 -11.22
CA ALA A 175 22.11 -21.66 -10.38
C ALA A 175 21.82 -21.44 -8.88
N ARG A 176 21.92 -22.51 -8.08
CA ARG A 176 21.95 -22.40 -6.61
C ARG A 176 23.12 -21.53 -6.17
N PHE A 177 22.93 -20.83 -5.07
CA PHE A 177 23.94 -19.91 -4.57
C PHE A 177 25.00 -20.65 -3.75
N GLU A 178 26.26 -20.39 -4.06
CA GLU A 178 27.40 -20.83 -3.27
C GLU A 178 27.96 -19.67 -2.45
N SER A 179 27.94 -19.83 -1.12
CA SER A 179 28.47 -18.81 -0.21
C SER A 179 29.97 -18.65 -0.37
N LYS A 180 30.41 -17.40 -0.58
CA LYS A 180 31.83 -17.01 -0.63
C LYS A 180 32.38 -16.57 0.74
N LYS A 181 31.63 -16.83 1.83
CA LYS A 181 31.96 -16.43 3.21
C LYS A 181 32.31 -14.94 3.28
N MET A 182 31.44 -14.13 2.69
CA MET A 182 31.61 -12.68 2.66
C MET A 182 31.52 -12.11 4.09
N LYS A 183 32.06 -10.90 4.26
CA LYS A 183 32.00 -10.13 5.51
C LYS A 183 31.78 -8.65 5.23
N GLY A 184 31.21 -7.93 6.18
CA GLY A 184 31.01 -6.49 6.11
C GLY A 184 29.56 -6.08 6.26
N LYS A 185 29.24 -4.84 5.87
CA LYS A 185 27.90 -4.26 6.02
C LYS A 185 27.32 -3.85 4.67
N ILE A 186 26.03 -4.09 4.49
CA ILE A 186 25.22 -3.56 3.38
C ILE A 186 24.11 -2.70 3.98
N ILE A 187 23.95 -1.47 3.49
CA ILE A 187 22.82 -0.60 3.80
C ILE A 187 21.88 -0.57 2.59
N ILE A 188 20.62 -0.92 2.81
CA ILE A 188 19.57 -0.93 1.79
C ILE A 188 18.51 0.08 2.20
N ALA A 189 18.03 0.89 1.27
CA ALA A 189 16.97 1.85 1.54
C ALA A 189 15.92 1.87 0.43
N GLY A 190 14.66 2.17 0.75
CA GLY A 190 13.64 2.40 -0.27
C GLY A 190 12.29 1.79 0.03
N SER A 191 11.64 1.39 -1.06
CA SER A 191 10.23 1.01 -1.12
C SER A 191 9.77 0.07 0.00
N SER A 192 8.84 0.56 0.82
CA SER A 192 8.01 -0.24 1.74
C SER A 192 7.20 -1.37 1.11
N SER A 193 7.10 -1.44 -0.22
CA SER A 193 6.49 -2.58 -0.92
C SER A 193 7.49 -3.69 -1.23
N VAL A 194 8.78 -3.37 -1.33
CA VAL A 194 9.89 -4.32 -1.57
C VAL A 194 10.46 -4.84 -0.25
N SER A 195 10.39 -4.06 0.83
CA SER A 195 10.94 -4.45 2.14
C SER A 195 10.55 -5.85 2.63
N PRO A 196 9.28 -6.31 2.53
CA PRO A 196 8.90 -7.62 3.06
C PRO A 196 9.66 -8.79 2.42
N VAL A 197 9.93 -8.73 1.11
CA VAL A 197 10.73 -9.77 0.43
C VAL A 197 12.22 -9.56 0.67
N MET A 198 12.67 -8.31 0.74
CA MET A 198 14.08 -8.00 1.00
C MET A 198 14.52 -8.45 2.40
N GLU A 199 13.67 -8.34 3.42
CA GLU A 199 13.97 -8.87 4.76
C GLU A 199 14.20 -10.39 4.72
N LYS A 200 13.43 -11.13 3.91
CA LYS A 200 13.60 -12.58 3.78
C LYS A 200 14.83 -12.97 3.00
N LEU A 201 15.16 -12.21 1.96
CA LEU A 201 16.40 -12.36 1.21
C LEU A 201 17.62 -12.08 2.11
N LYS A 202 17.55 -11.01 2.90
CA LYS A 202 18.54 -10.66 3.92
C LYS A 202 18.74 -11.80 4.92
N GLU A 203 17.65 -12.29 5.55
CA GLU A 203 17.71 -13.36 6.55
C GLU A 203 18.43 -14.60 5.99
N ALA A 204 18.04 -15.03 4.79
CA ALA A 204 18.63 -16.20 4.15
C ALA A 204 20.11 -15.99 3.76
N TYR A 205 20.46 -14.81 3.23
CA TYR A 205 21.85 -14.51 2.87
C TYR A 205 22.77 -14.44 4.09
N MET A 206 22.31 -13.82 5.18
CA MET A 206 23.07 -13.73 6.44
C MET A 206 23.24 -15.11 7.08
N ALA A 207 22.26 -16.01 6.95
CA ALA A 207 22.43 -17.40 7.40
C ALA A 207 23.57 -18.14 6.66
N LEU A 208 23.80 -17.80 5.38
CA LEU A 208 24.88 -18.35 4.57
C LEU A 208 26.22 -17.61 4.77
N ASN A 209 26.18 -16.36 5.21
CA ASN A 209 27.31 -15.45 5.42
C ASN A 209 27.20 -14.75 6.79
N PRO A 210 27.55 -15.45 7.90
CA PRO A 210 27.27 -14.97 9.26
C PRO A 210 28.05 -13.70 9.67
N ASP A 211 29.14 -13.38 8.96
CA ASP A 211 29.94 -12.17 9.19
C ASP A 211 29.44 -10.95 8.37
N VAL A 212 28.29 -11.09 7.70
CA VAL A 212 27.61 -10.00 7.00
C VAL A 212 26.49 -9.43 7.85
N GLU A 213 26.45 -8.11 7.97
CA GLU A 213 25.32 -7.36 8.49
C GLU A 213 24.58 -6.68 7.32
N ILE A 214 23.25 -6.79 7.29
CA ILE A 214 22.43 -6.04 6.33
C ILE A 214 21.40 -5.22 7.10
N GLU A 215 21.39 -3.92 6.85
CA GLU A 215 20.42 -2.97 7.41
C GLU A 215 19.44 -2.53 6.33
N ILE A 216 18.13 -2.55 6.63
CA ILE A 216 17.09 -2.12 5.70
C ILE A 216 16.37 -0.91 6.29
N GLN A 217 16.47 0.22 5.59
CA GLN A 217 15.82 1.48 5.90
C GLN A 217 14.58 1.64 5.01
N THR A 218 13.43 1.30 5.57
CA THR A 218 12.17 1.33 4.82
C THR A 218 11.61 2.75 4.75
N ASN A 219 11.44 3.26 3.53
CA ASN A 219 10.79 4.54 3.21
C ASN A 219 10.06 4.41 1.85
N ASP A 220 10.10 5.45 1.00
CA ASP A 220 9.54 5.43 -0.35
C ASP A 220 10.60 5.14 -1.44
N SER A 221 10.14 4.82 -2.65
CA SER A 221 11.04 4.44 -3.75
C SER A 221 11.95 5.58 -4.20
N SER A 222 11.47 6.83 -4.17
CA SER A 222 12.24 7.98 -4.64
C SER A 222 13.32 8.36 -3.62
N SER A 223 13.01 8.31 -2.32
CA SER A 223 14.01 8.51 -1.26
C SER A 223 15.08 7.42 -1.26
N GLY A 224 14.72 6.14 -1.45
CA GLY A 224 15.69 5.05 -1.58
C GLY A 224 16.62 5.19 -2.79
N MET A 225 16.08 5.61 -3.94
CA MET A 225 16.88 5.88 -5.14
C MET A 225 17.80 7.10 -4.95
N LEU A 226 17.33 8.13 -4.25
CA LEU A 226 18.16 9.28 -3.91
C LEU A 226 19.31 8.87 -2.98
N ALA A 227 19.03 8.09 -1.94
CA ALA A 227 20.04 7.58 -1.02
C ALA A 227 21.13 6.77 -1.74
N ALA A 228 20.75 5.89 -2.67
CA ALA A 228 21.71 5.13 -3.48
C ALA A 228 22.54 6.05 -4.40
N LYS A 229 21.93 7.08 -4.98
CA LYS A 229 22.60 8.06 -5.85
C LYS A 229 23.65 8.88 -5.09
N GLU A 230 23.29 9.30 -3.88
CA GLU A 230 24.15 10.06 -2.96
C GLU A 230 25.18 9.18 -2.26
N GLY A 231 24.99 7.85 -2.25
CA GLY A 231 25.89 6.89 -1.61
C GLY A 231 25.68 6.79 -0.10
N THR A 232 24.51 7.19 0.40
CA THR A 232 24.13 7.01 1.82
C THR A 232 23.54 5.64 2.09
N CYS A 233 23.14 4.91 1.04
CA CYS A 233 22.94 3.46 1.06
C CYS A 233 23.68 2.78 -0.11
N ASP A 234 23.93 1.48 0.03
CA ASP A 234 24.56 0.66 -1.01
C ASP A 234 23.56 0.25 -2.10
N ILE A 235 22.31 -0.02 -1.70
CA ILE A 235 21.23 -0.50 -2.58
C ILE A 235 19.95 0.31 -2.35
N GLY A 236 19.43 0.92 -3.42
CA GLY A 236 18.10 1.55 -3.46
C GLY A 236 17.03 0.57 -3.91
N MET A 237 15.84 0.59 -3.30
CA MET A 237 14.69 -0.26 -3.67
C MET A 237 13.56 0.57 -4.27
N ALA A 238 13.03 0.16 -5.43
CA ALA A 238 11.86 0.78 -6.05
C ALA A 238 10.81 -0.27 -6.46
N SER A 239 9.55 0.03 -6.15
CA SER A 239 8.39 -0.75 -6.61
C SER A 239 7.78 -0.13 -7.87
N ARG A 240 8.63 0.28 -8.81
CA ARG A 240 8.33 0.90 -10.09
C ARG A 240 9.57 0.85 -10.98
N ASP A 241 9.41 1.18 -12.25
CA ASP A 241 10.56 1.49 -13.10
C ASP A 241 11.38 2.66 -12.55
N LEU A 242 12.70 2.60 -12.75
CA LEU A 242 13.59 3.72 -12.48
C LEU A 242 13.25 4.88 -13.42
N LYS A 243 13.24 6.09 -12.88
CA LYS A 243 13.08 7.35 -13.62
C LYS A 243 14.34 7.61 -14.46
N ALA A 244 14.19 8.39 -15.54
CA ALA A 244 15.31 8.72 -16.41
C ALA A 244 16.49 9.35 -15.64
N SER A 245 16.20 10.30 -14.74
CA SER A 245 17.20 10.96 -13.88
C SER A 245 17.85 10.06 -12.82
N GLU A 246 17.24 8.91 -12.51
CA GLU A 246 17.82 7.89 -11.63
C GLU A 246 18.80 7.02 -12.43
N LYS A 247 18.43 6.62 -13.66
CA LYS A 247 19.25 5.80 -14.58
C LYS A 247 20.53 6.49 -15.06
N GLU A 248 20.61 7.82 -14.97
CA GLU A 248 21.83 8.58 -15.27
C GLU A 248 23.00 8.21 -14.36
N VAL A 249 22.72 7.73 -13.14
CA VAL A 249 23.73 7.44 -12.11
C VAL A 249 23.64 6.01 -11.59
N LEU A 250 22.44 5.45 -11.57
CA LEU A 250 22.16 4.15 -10.99
C LEU A 250 22.01 3.07 -12.04
N THR A 251 22.59 1.91 -11.75
CA THR A 251 22.34 0.67 -12.47
C THR A 251 21.17 -0.04 -11.78
N GLY A 252 20.02 -0.13 -12.46
CA GLY A 252 18.85 -0.83 -11.96
C GLY A 252 18.82 -2.30 -12.37
N LEU A 253 18.33 -3.15 -11.48
CA LEU A 253 18.08 -4.57 -11.74
C LEU A 253 16.68 -4.94 -11.24
N THR A 254 15.89 -5.56 -12.10
CA THR A 254 14.60 -6.14 -11.70
C THR A 254 14.83 -7.46 -10.98
N ILE A 255 14.27 -7.60 -9.78
CA ILE A 255 14.42 -8.81 -8.95
C ILE A 255 13.13 -9.61 -8.84
N ALA A 256 11.99 -8.99 -9.09
CA ALA A 256 10.68 -9.63 -9.07
C ALA A 256 9.64 -8.83 -9.88
N ARG A 257 8.50 -9.44 -10.17
CA ARG A 257 7.26 -8.74 -10.52
C ARG A 257 6.22 -8.90 -9.43
N ASP A 258 5.48 -7.83 -9.18
CA ASP A 258 4.46 -7.72 -8.12
C ASP A 258 3.14 -7.25 -8.72
N GLY A 259 2.03 -7.81 -8.25
CA GLY A 259 0.70 -7.29 -8.51
C GLY A 259 0.39 -6.13 -7.56
N ILE A 260 -0.46 -5.20 -7.97
CA ILE A 260 -1.02 -4.19 -7.06
C ILE A 260 -2.41 -4.68 -6.64
N ALA A 261 -2.59 -5.02 -5.37
CA ALA A 261 -3.91 -5.38 -4.85
C ALA A 261 -4.71 -4.10 -4.59
N VAL A 262 -5.88 -3.99 -5.22
CA VAL A 262 -6.90 -3.00 -4.81
C VAL A 262 -7.59 -3.57 -3.58
N VAL A 263 -7.55 -2.86 -2.48
CA VAL A 263 -8.00 -3.35 -1.18
C VAL A 263 -9.12 -2.50 -0.62
N VAL A 264 -10.07 -3.18 0.01
CA VAL A 264 -11.21 -2.60 0.73
C VAL A 264 -11.32 -3.25 2.10
N ASN A 265 -12.12 -2.66 2.96
CA ASN A 265 -12.47 -3.30 4.23
C ASN A 265 -13.17 -4.65 4.01
N ASN A 266 -13.01 -5.59 4.94
CA ASN A 266 -13.66 -6.89 4.88
C ASN A 266 -15.20 -6.81 4.89
N GLN A 267 -15.79 -5.74 5.44
CA GLN A 267 -17.25 -5.52 5.43
C GLN A 267 -17.79 -4.99 4.09
N ASN A 268 -16.93 -4.46 3.22
CA ASN A 268 -17.35 -4.02 1.90
C ASN A 268 -17.85 -5.24 1.10
N ARG A 269 -18.97 -5.15 0.38
CA ARG A 269 -19.57 -6.31 -0.31
C ARG A 269 -19.02 -6.55 -1.72
N LEU A 270 -18.29 -5.60 -2.31
CA LEU A 270 -17.71 -5.78 -3.64
C LEU A 270 -16.65 -6.89 -3.63
N SER A 271 -16.65 -7.72 -4.67
CA SER A 271 -15.61 -8.75 -4.92
C SER A 271 -14.77 -8.44 -6.15
N ASN A 272 -15.24 -7.53 -7.00
CA ASN A 272 -14.65 -7.12 -8.26
C ASN A 272 -14.79 -5.61 -8.45
N ILE A 273 -13.87 -5.03 -9.21
CA ILE A 273 -13.96 -3.65 -9.70
C ILE A 273 -13.41 -3.57 -11.11
N SER A 274 -14.05 -2.78 -11.98
CA SER A 274 -13.49 -2.51 -13.31
C SER A 274 -12.35 -1.48 -13.24
N LEU A 275 -11.39 -1.51 -14.16
CA LEU A 275 -10.38 -0.44 -14.27
C LEU A 275 -11.02 0.94 -14.49
N ALA A 276 -12.14 0.98 -15.22
CA ALA A 276 -12.88 2.21 -15.48
C ALA A 276 -13.47 2.80 -14.19
N ASP A 277 -14.09 1.97 -13.35
CA ASP A 277 -14.64 2.42 -12.07
C ASP A 277 -13.53 2.77 -11.09
N LEU A 278 -12.45 1.98 -11.05
CA LEU A 278 -11.28 2.28 -10.24
C LEU A 278 -10.70 3.65 -10.61
N ARG A 279 -10.52 3.93 -11.90
CA ARG A 279 -10.14 5.25 -12.38
C ARG A 279 -11.16 6.31 -11.93
N GLY A 280 -12.45 6.07 -12.13
CA GLY A 280 -13.53 6.99 -11.76
C GLY A 280 -13.50 7.36 -10.27
N ILE A 281 -13.25 6.39 -9.40
CA ILE A 281 -13.07 6.60 -7.96
C ILE A 281 -11.86 7.49 -7.71
N TYR A 282 -10.70 7.11 -8.25
CA TYR A 282 -9.45 7.81 -7.98
C TYR A 282 -9.39 9.21 -8.61
N THR A 283 -10.18 9.52 -9.64
CA THR A 283 -10.33 10.89 -10.17
C THR A 283 -11.49 11.67 -9.55
N GLY A 284 -12.28 11.06 -8.64
CA GLY A 284 -13.42 11.70 -7.97
C GLY A 284 -14.68 11.85 -8.84
N ASN A 285 -14.76 11.14 -9.96
CA ASN A 285 -15.95 11.06 -10.80
C ASN A 285 -16.98 10.07 -10.23
N ILE A 286 -16.50 9.06 -9.51
CA ILE A 286 -17.29 8.13 -8.70
C ILE A 286 -16.97 8.45 -7.24
N ARG A 287 -17.97 8.86 -6.48
CA ARG A 287 -17.80 9.33 -5.09
C ARG A 287 -18.56 8.48 -4.09
N PHE A 288 -19.48 7.64 -4.55
CA PHE A 288 -20.35 6.83 -3.72
C PHE A 288 -20.31 5.37 -4.16
N TRP A 289 -20.35 4.43 -3.22
CA TRP A 289 -20.24 3.00 -3.53
C TRP A 289 -21.36 2.48 -4.44
N ASN A 290 -22.54 3.09 -4.42
CA ASN A 290 -23.67 2.73 -5.28
C ASN A 290 -23.49 3.13 -6.77
N GLN A 291 -22.43 3.87 -7.10
CA GLN A 291 -22.09 4.27 -8.47
C GLN A 291 -21.13 3.27 -9.14
N VAL A 292 -20.52 2.36 -8.39
CA VAL A 292 -19.65 1.29 -8.91
C VAL A 292 -20.52 0.20 -9.54
N LYS A 293 -20.15 -0.25 -10.75
CA LYS A 293 -20.95 -1.19 -11.56
C LYS A 293 -20.51 -2.65 -11.42
#